data_AF-A0A6G1DRK7-F1
#
_entry.id   AF-A0A6G1DRK7-F1
#
_cell.length_a   1.000
_cell.length_b   1.000
_cell.length_c   1.000
_cell.angle_alpha   90.00
_cell.angle_beta   90.00
_cell.angle_gamma   90.00
#
_symmetry.space_group_name_H-M   'P 1'
#
loop_
_entity.id
_entity.type
_entity.pdbx_description
1 polymer ?
#
loop_
_entity_poly.entity_id
_entity_poly.type
_entity_poly.pdbx_seq_one_letter_code
_entity_poly.pdbx_strand_id
1 'polypeptide(L)' 'MSTLAYSRNHYQQTPLHVATKYGSLEIVKELVKHSPDVSENMDNEGQNICHIAVMNNRVKVLK' A
#
# COMPACT_ATOMS: atom_id res chain seq x y z
N MET A 1 -17.32 -1.24 -5.57
CA MET A 1 -16.31 -2.33 -5.49
C MET A 1 -15.14 -1.93 -6.37
N SER A 2 -14.14 -1.27 -5.79
CA SER A 2 -12.96 -0.76 -6.52
C SER A 2 -11.96 -1.89 -6.74
N THR A 3 -12.22 -2.76 -7.71
CA THR A 3 -11.35 -3.89 -8.11
C THR A 3 -9.90 -3.45 -8.37
N LEU A 4 -9.69 -2.18 -8.73
CA LEU A 4 -8.37 -1.57 -8.93
C LEU A 4 -7.50 -1.58 -7.66
N ALA A 5 -8.07 -1.44 -6.45
CA ALA A 5 -7.29 -1.47 -5.21
C ALA A 5 -6.55 -2.80 -5.00
N TYR A 6 -7.08 -3.90 -5.55
CA TYR A 6 -6.51 -5.25 -5.46
C TYR A 6 -5.69 -5.66 -6.68
N SER A 7 -5.59 -4.79 -7.69
CA SER A 7 -4.72 -5.05 -8.83
C SER A 7 -3.28 -5.21 -8.35
N ARG A 8 -2.55 -6.16 -8.92
CA ARG A 8 -1.17 -6.46 -8.53
C ARG A 8 -0.25 -6.33 -9.74
N ASN A 9 0.90 -5.70 -9.56
CA ASN A 9 1.95 -5.66 -10.57
C ASN A 9 2.78 -6.96 -10.54
N HIS A 10 3.83 -7.05 -11.37
CA HIS A 10 4.73 -8.22 -11.41
C HIS A 10 5.45 -8.53 -10.08
N TYR A 11 5.48 -7.59 -9.14
CA TYR A 11 6.04 -7.78 -7.79
C TYR A 11 4.97 -8.15 -6.75
N GLN A 12 3.74 -8.46 -7.18
CA GLN A 12 2.56 -8.63 -6.32
C GLN A 12 2.19 -7.39 -5.48
N GLN A 13 2.68 -6.21 -5.86
CA GLN A 13 2.37 -4.97 -5.17
C GLN A 13 1.01 -4.42 -5.61
N THR A 14 0.18 -4.08 -4.63
CA THR A 14 -1.06 -3.33 -4.84
C THR A 14 -0.79 -1.83 -5.04
N PRO A 15 -1.73 -1.03 -5.59
CA PRO A 15 -1.61 0.43 -5.59
C PRO A 15 -1.26 1.01 -4.20
N LEU A 16 -1.72 0.38 -3.12
CA LEU A 16 -1.39 0.81 -1.77
C LEU A 16 0.10 0.61 -1.41
N HIS A 17 0.72 -0.49 -1.85
CA HIS A 17 2.17 -0.68 -1.69
C HIS A 17 2.96 0.41 -2.41
N VAL A 18 2.56 0.71 -3.65
CA VAL A 18 3.20 1.72 -4.49
C VAL A 18 3.03 3.12 -3.87
N ALA A 19 1.81 3.51 -3.49
CA ALA A 19 1.54 4.79 -2.86
C ALA A 19 2.33 4.94 -1.53
N THR A 20 2.40 3.89 -0.74
CA THR A 20 3.19 3.84 0.50
C THR A 20 4.68 4.03 0.25
N LYS A 21 5.25 3.33 -0.75
CA LYS A 21 6.66 3.43 -1.15
C LYS A 21 7.06 4.86 -1.50
N TYR A 22 6.18 5.58 -2.22
CA TYR A 22 6.43 6.97 -2.62
C TYR A 22 6.01 8.01 -1.58
N GLY A 23 5.36 7.59 -0.48
CA GLY A 23 4.92 8.50 0.58
C GLY A 23 3.70 9.34 0.21
N SER A 24 2.87 8.88 -0.73
CA SER A 24 1.69 9.58 -1.23
C SER A 24 0.51 9.49 -0.25
N LEU A 25 0.59 10.27 0.85
CA LEU A 25 -0.37 10.22 1.97
C LEU A 25 -1.84 10.30 1.54
N GLU A 26 -2.19 11.22 0.64
CA GLU A 26 -3.58 11.41 0.22
C GLU A 26 -4.13 10.19 -0.53
N ILE A 27 -3.30 9.55 -1.36
CA ILE A 27 -3.67 8.32 -2.08
C ILE A 27 -3.80 7.15 -1.09
N VAL A 28 -2.88 7.04 -0.13
CA VAL A 28 -2.93 6.02 0.93
C VAL A 28 -4.24 6.13 1.72
N LYS A 29 -4.61 7.34 2.16
CA LYS A 29 -5.86 7.60 2.88
C LYS A 29 -7.09 7.21 2.07
N GLU A 30 -7.14 7.62 0.80
CA GLU A 30 -8.30 7.34 -0.05
C GLU A 30 -8.46 5.83 -0.32
N LEU A 31 -7.36 5.13 -0.59
CA LEU A 31 -7.35 3.68 -0.79
C LEU A 31 -7.79 2.92 0.47
N VAL A 32 -7.24 3.26 1.64
CA VAL A 32 -7.60 2.61 2.92
C VAL A 32 -9.05 2.91 3.31
N LYS A 33 -9.53 4.13 3.07
CA LYS A 33 -10.93 4.52 3.33
C LYS A 33 -11.92 3.68 2.51
N HIS A 34 -11.60 3.39 1.25
CA HIS A 34 -12.48 2.64 0.36
C HIS A 34 -12.27 1.12 0.40
N SER A 35 -11.10 0.65 0.81
CA SER A 35 -10.70 -0.76 0.78
C SER A 35 -9.69 -1.03 1.90
N PRO A 36 -10.12 -1.03 3.18
CA PRO A 36 -9.21 -1.11 4.32
C PRO A 36 -8.44 -2.43 4.40
N ASP A 37 -9.05 -3.52 3.95
CA ASP A 37 -8.49 -4.87 3.88
C ASP A 37 -7.31 -4.96 2.91
N VAL A 38 -7.17 -4.01 1.97
CA VAL A 38 -6.02 -3.99 1.06
C VAL A 38 -4.67 -3.80 1.78
N SER A 39 -4.70 -3.27 3.01
CA SER A 39 -3.53 -3.06 3.87
C SER A 39 -2.91 -4.35 4.42
N GLU A 40 -3.68 -5.44 4.45
CA GLU A 40 -3.22 -6.77 4.91
C GLU A 40 -2.49 -7.55 3.81
N ASN A 41 -2.58 -7.10 2.55
CA ASN A 41 -1.90 -7.75 1.45
C ASN A 41 -0.39 -7.66 1.60
N MET A 42 0.27 -8.73 1.18
CA MET A 42 1.72 -8.80 1.08
C MET A 42 2.13 -8.87 -0.39
N ASP A 43 3.29 -8.29 -0.69
CA ASP A 43 3.95 -8.44 -1.98
C ASP A 43 4.76 -9.76 -2.08
N ASN A 44 5.51 -9.94 -3.16
CA ASN A 44 6.32 -11.15 -3.39
C ASN A 44 7.42 -11.38 -2.36
N GLU A 45 7.83 -10.34 -1.63
CA GLU A 45 8.84 -10.44 -0.58
C GLU A 45 8.20 -10.67 0.81
N GLY A 46 6.88 -10.89 0.86
CA GLY A 46 6.14 -11.00 2.11
C GLY A 46 5.99 -9.66 2.83
N GLN A 47 6.20 -8.54 2.14
CA GLN A 47 6.15 -7.22 2.73
C GLN A 47 4.76 -6.62 2.59
N ASN A 48 4.22 -6.15 3.71
CA ASN A 48 3.04 -5.29 3.71
C ASN A 48 3.44 -3.80 3.72
N ILE A 49 2.44 -2.92 3.73
CA ILE A 49 2.63 -1.46 3.72
C ILE A 49 3.50 -0.95 4.89
N CYS A 50 3.49 -1.61 6.05
CA CYS A 50 4.29 -1.19 7.19
C CYS A 50 5.78 -1.41 6.92
N HIS A 51 6.15 -2.57 6.38
CA HIS A 51 7.52 -2.85 5.95
C HIS A 51 7.98 -1.83 4.91
N ILE A 52 7.18 -1.62 3.85
CA ILE A 52 7.49 -0.68 2.77
C ILE A 52 7.69 0.75 3.32
N ALA A 53 6.82 1.21 4.23
CA ALA A 53 6.91 2.53 4.81
C ALA A 53 8.19 2.72 5.64
N VAL A 54 8.60 1.73 6.41
CA VAL A 54 9.84 1.79 7.21
C VAL A 54 11.06 1.79 6.30
N MET A 55 11.16 0.85 5.36
CA MET A 55 12.32 0.72 4.47
C MET A 55 12.56 1.95 3.59
N ASN A 56 11.48 2.65 3.21
CA ASN A 56 11.57 3.84 2.35
C ASN A 56 11.52 5.17 3.14
N ASN A 57 11.61 5.12 4.47
CA ASN A 57 11.49 6.30 5.35
C ASN A 57 10.19 7.12 5.11
N ARG A 58 9.09 6.42 4.83
CA ARG A 58 7.75 6.97 4.58
C ARG A 58 6.79 6.76 5.75
N VAL A 59 7.29 6.57 6.97
CA VAL A 59 6.49 6.29 8.18
C VAL A 59 5.35 7.28 8.46
N LYS A 60 5.38 8.49 7.89
CA LYS A 60 4.28 9.46 7.96
C LYS A 60 2.97 8.95 7.35
N VAL A 61 3.02 8.02 6.40
CA VAL A 61 1.81 7.47 5.75
C VAL A 61 1.06 6.45 6.62
N LEU A 62 1.67 5.99 7.71
CA LEU A 62 1.05 5.07 8.67
C LEU A 62 0.37 5.81 9.84
N LYS A 63 0.44 7.14 9.86
CA LYS A 63 -0.18 8.00 10.88
C LYS A 63 -1.51 8.54 10.37
#